data_AF-X1MYD3-F1
#
_entry.id   AF-X1MYD3-F1
#
_cell.length_a   1.000
_cell.length_b   1.000
_cell.length_c   1.000
_cell.angle_alpha   90.00
_cell.angle_beta   90.00
_cell.angle_gamma   90.00
#
_symmetry.space_group_name_H-M   'P 1'
#
loop_
_entity.id
_entity.type
_entity.pdbx_description
1 polymer ?
#
loop_
_entity_poly.entity_id
_entity_poly.type
_entity_poly.pdbx_seq_one_letter_code
_entity_poly.pdbx_strand_id
1 'polypeptide(L)'
;IITDGEPWHRKLDEIRILDRLISETREYVEIDRNAYVEGVVSDHTSPDCTDRDKAQFLQLADLLLGSIIHSCFRDLEHGNKKEKMIRPVREMLEKRRRGAGFRYSGHYRSFSLSFAAIEMGQWKFEQVDTKEIIYEDNQLKLFDLNEGAK
;
A
#
# COMPACT_ATOMS: atom_id res chain seq x y z
N ILE A 1 -15.27 -0.98 -10.87
CA ILE A 1 -14.54 -0.73 -9.59
C ILE A 1 -14.93 -1.84 -8.64
N ILE A 2 -13.98 -2.57 -8.09
CA ILE A 2 -14.26 -3.71 -7.21
C ILE A 2 -14.13 -3.25 -5.76
N THR A 3 -15.06 -3.66 -4.91
CA THR A 3 -15.04 -3.37 -3.47
C THR A 3 -15.38 -4.62 -2.68
N ASP A 4 -15.07 -4.63 -1.39
CA ASP A 4 -15.48 -5.72 -0.51
C ASP A 4 -17.01 -5.74 -0.42
N GLY A 5 -17.58 -6.92 -0.66
CA GLY A 5 -18.99 -7.13 -1.00
C GLY A 5 -19.95 -6.93 0.16
N GLU A 6 -19.48 -6.94 1.41
CA GLU A 6 -20.34 -6.81 2.58
C GLU A 6 -19.87 -5.71 3.54
N PRO A 7 -20.34 -4.46 3.37
CA PRO A 7 -20.29 -3.49 4.44
C PRO A 7 -21.37 -3.87 5.46
N TRP A 8 -21.00 -4.71 6.44
CA TRP A 8 -21.83 -5.32 7.50
C TRP A 8 -22.92 -4.43 8.14
N HIS A 9 -22.87 -3.09 7.96
CA HIS A 9 -23.81 -2.14 8.57
C HIS A 9 -24.28 -0.97 7.68
N ARG A 10 -23.74 -0.76 6.46
CA ARG A 10 -24.12 0.38 5.60
C ARG A 10 -23.95 0.07 4.13
N LYS A 11 -25.05 0.04 3.38
CA LYS A 11 -24.99 -0.06 1.92
C LYS A 11 -24.16 1.11 1.36
N LEU A 12 -23.14 0.80 0.55
CA LEU A 12 -22.37 1.81 -0.16
C LEU A 12 -23.28 2.49 -1.19
N ASP A 13 -23.23 3.81 -1.23
CA ASP A 13 -23.90 4.59 -2.26
C ASP A 13 -22.99 4.61 -3.50
N GLU A 14 -23.21 3.65 -4.39
CA GLU A 14 -22.40 3.39 -5.57
C GLU A 14 -22.37 4.59 -6.51
N ILE A 15 -23.52 5.26 -6.70
CA ILE A 15 -23.64 6.46 -7.54
C ILE A 15 -22.78 7.57 -6.95
N ARG A 16 -22.96 7.86 -5.66
CA ARG A 16 -22.17 8.90 -4.99
C ARG A 16 -20.67 8.61 -5.03
N ILE A 17 -20.27 7.34 -4.89
CA ILE A 17 -18.86 6.94 -4.98
C ILE A 17 -18.31 7.19 -6.39
N LEU A 18 -19.02 6.73 -7.42
CA LEU A 18 -18.60 6.92 -8.82
C LEU A 18 -18.55 8.39 -9.19
N ASP A 19 -19.58 9.17 -8.87
CA ASP A 19 -19.63 10.61 -9.15
C ASP A 19 -18.45 11.33 -8.52
N ARG A 20 -18.14 11.02 -7.25
CA ARG A 20 -16.99 11.60 -6.57
C ARG A 20 -15.68 11.18 -7.21
N LEU A 21 -15.49 9.90 -7.50
CA LEU A 21 -14.27 9.42 -8.14
C LEU A 21 -14.04 10.09 -9.50
N ILE A 22 -15.08 10.18 -10.33
CA ILE A 22 -15.03 10.83 -11.65
C ILE A 22 -14.75 12.34 -11.52
N SER A 23 -15.38 13.02 -10.56
CA SER A 23 -15.21 14.47 -10.37
C SER A 23 -13.87 14.86 -9.75
N GLU A 24 -13.26 13.97 -8.95
CA GLU A 24 -12.03 14.21 -8.20
C GLU A 24 -10.80 13.51 -8.84
N THR A 25 -10.92 12.91 -10.04
CA THR A 25 -9.79 12.29 -10.72
C THR A 25 -8.71 13.31 -11.10
N ARG A 26 -7.45 12.87 -11.04
CA ARG A 26 -6.31 13.67 -11.54
C ARG A 26 -6.33 13.70 -13.07
N GLU A 27 -5.74 14.74 -13.67
CA GLU A 27 -5.74 14.96 -15.13
C GLU A 27 -5.20 13.78 -15.96
N TYR A 28 -4.35 12.93 -15.39
CA TYR A 28 -3.78 11.76 -16.05
C TYR A 28 -4.57 10.46 -15.82
N VAL A 29 -5.72 10.52 -15.16
CA VAL A 29 -6.59 9.38 -14.85
C VAL A 29 -7.96 9.62 -15.45
N GLU A 30 -8.44 8.68 -16.25
CA GLU A 30 -9.80 8.66 -16.78
C GLU A 30 -10.53 7.43 -16.25
N ILE A 31 -11.78 7.61 -15.84
CA ILE A 31 -12.69 6.52 -15.45
C ILE A 31 -13.79 6.47 -16.51
N ASP A 32 -14.06 5.28 -17.04
CA ASP A 32 -15.14 5.06 -18.01
C ASP A 32 -16.48 5.57 -17.41
N ARG A 33 -17.25 6.32 -18.20
CA ARG A 33 -18.57 6.84 -17.78
C ARG A 33 -19.58 5.73 -17.49
N ASN A 34 -19.36 4.54 -18.03
CA ASN A 34 -20.15 3.33 -17.78
C ASN A 34 -19.55 2.45 -16.69
N ALA A 35 -18.52 2.91 -15.98
CA ALA A 35 -17.98 2.18 -14.85
C ALA A 35 -19.05 2.01 -13.76
N TYR A 36 -19.09 0.82 -13.17
CA TYR A 36 -19.94 0.50 -12.04
C TYR A 36 -19.10 0.03 -10.84
N VAL A 37 -19.71 0.04 -9.65
CA VAL A 37 -19.12 -0.55 -8.45
C VAL A 37 -19.67 -1.96 -8.31
N GLU A 38 -18.77 -2.92 -8.12
CA GLU A 38 -19.11 -4.32 -7.91
C GLU A 38 -18.61 -4.74 -6.53
N GLY A 39 -19.54 -5.18 -5.68
CA GLY A 39 -19.20 -5.81 -4.41
C GLY A 39 -18.88 -7.28 -4.61
N VAL A 40 -17.73 -7.73 -4.11
CA VAL A 40 -17.28 -9.13 -4.19
C VAL A 40 -16.89 -9.63 -2.81
N VAL A 41 -17.28 -10.86 -2.46
CA VAL A 41 -16.83 -11.53 -1.24
C VAL A 41 -15.31 -11.65 -1.26
N SER A 42 -14.62 -10.94 -0.36
CA SER A 42 -13.16 -10.91 -0.32
C SER A 42 -12.51 -12.23 0.12
N ASP A 43 -13.25 -13.12 0.78
CA ASP A 43 -12.78 -14.48 1.10
C ASP A 43 -12.84 -15.41 -0.11
N HIS A 44 -11.70 -15.56 -0.82
CA HIS A 44 -11.55 -16.45 -1.97
C HIS A 44 -11.76 -17.95 -1.68
N THR A 45 -11.88 -18.32 -0.39
CA THR A 45 -12.17 -19.69 0.06
C THR A 45 -13.64 -19.90 0.44
N SER A 46 -14.41 -18.81 0.56
CA SER A 46 -15.83 -18.88 0.87
C SER A 46 -16.61 -19.60 -0.24
N PRO A 47 -17.61 -20.43 0.10
CA PRO A 47 -18.53 -21.00 -0.89
C PRO A 47 -19.35 -19.92 -1.62
N ASP A 48 -19.50 -18.73 -1.03
CA ASP A 48 -20.25 -17.60 -1.59
C ASP A 48 -19.37 -16.73 -2.52
N CYS A 49 -18.08 -17.03 -2.63
CA CYS A 49 -17.17 -16.33 -3.53
C CYS A 49 -17.41 -16.74 -4.99
N THR A 50 -18.10 -15.89 -5.74
CA THR A 50 -18.40 -16.12 -7.15
C THR A 50 -17.23 -15.83 -8.10
N ASP A 51 -16.27 -15.00 -7.68
CA ASP A 51 -15.11 -14.60 -8.48
C ASP A 51 -13.83 -14.59 -7.63
N ARG A 52 -13.04 -15.65 -7.76
CA ARG A 52 -11.83 -15.88 -6.95
C ARG A 52 -10.71 -14.91 -7.31
N ASP A 53 -10.59 -14.52 -8.58
CA ASP A 53 -9.53 -13.61 -9.01
C ASP A 53 -9.77 -12.23 -8.41
N LYS A 54 -11.01 -11.73 -8.47
CA LYS A 54 -11.39 -10.46 -7.83
C LYS A 54 -11.20 -10.51 -6.31
N ALA A 55 -11.59 -11.61 -5.66
CA ALA A 55 -11.38 -11.80 -4.23
C ALA A 55 -9.89 -11.76 -3.86
N GLN A 56 -9.03 -12.45 -4.62
CA GLN A 56 -7.58 -12.41 -4.43
C GLN A 56 -6.99 -11.02 -4.65
N PHE A 57 -7.48 -10.26 -5.64
CA PHE A 57 -7.07 -8.87 -5.83
C PHE A 57 -7.44 -7.98 -4.64
N LEU A 58 -8.63 -8.15 -4.07
CA LEU A 58 -9.03 -7.44 -2.84
C LEU A 58 -8.09 -7.78 -1.68
N GLN A 59 -7.81 -9.06 -1.45
CA GLN A 59 -6.89 -9.48 -0.40
C GLN A 59 -5.45 -8.97 -0.62
N LEU A 60 -4.99 -8.92 -1.87
CA LEU A 60 -3.69 -8.35 -2.22
C LEU A 60 -3.65 -6.84 -1.96
N ALA A 61 -4.74 -6.13 -2.28
CA ALA A 61 -4.88 -4.70 -2.00
C ALA A 61 -4.84 -4.44 -0.49
N ASP A 62 -5.55 -5.24 0.32
CA ASP A 62 -5.52 -5.16 1.78
C ASP A 62 -4.13 -5.46 2.36
N LEU A 63 -3.44 -6.47 1.82
CA LEU A 63 -2.08 -6.79 2.21
C LEU A 63 -1.12 -5.62 1.90
N LEU A 64 -1.23 -5.01 0.73
CA LEU A 64 -0.43 -3.85 0.34
C LEU A 64 -0.72 -2.65 1.25
N LEU A 65 -1.99 -2.34 1.48
CA LEU A 65 -2.43 -1.27 2.37
C LEU A 65 -1.92 -1.49 3.79
N GLY A 66 -2.13 -2.69 4.34
CA GLY A 66 -1.64 -3.09 5.66
C GLY A 66 -0.12 -3.00 5.76
N SER A 67 0.61 -3.38 4.70
CA SER A 67 2.07 -3.29 4.66
C SER A 67 2.57 -1.84 4.66
N ILE A 68 1.91 -0.96 3.91
CA ILE A 68 2.20 0.48 3.91
C ILE A 68 1.91 1.10 5.27
N ILE A 69 0.73 0.83 5.85
CA ILE A 69 0.34 1.34 7.17
C ILE A 69 1.35 0.89 8.24
N HIS A 70 1.72 -0.39 8.22
CA HIS A 70 2.72 -0.89 9.16
C HIS A 70 4.09 -0.25 8.95
N SER A 71 4.53 -0.08 7.70
CA SER A 71 5.83 0.53 7.40
C SER A 71 5.95 1.99 7.82
N CYS A 72 4.83 2.71 7.87
CA CYS A 72 4.79 4.15 8.15
C CYS A 72 4.36 4.50 9.57
N PHE A 73 3.51 3.70 10.21
CA PHE A 73 2.86 4.10 11.46
C PHE A 73 3.09 3.14 12.63
N ARG A 74 3.41 1.88 12.38
CA ARG A 74 3.55 0.87 13.44
C ARG A 74 5.01 0.52 13.67
N ASP A 75 5.30 0.18 14.92
CA ASP A 75 6.59 -0.41 15.26
C ASP A 75 6.56 -1.88 14.84
N LEU A 76 7.65 -2.37 14.25
CA LEU A 76 7.75 -3.76 13.84
C LEU A 76 8.62 -4.51 14.84
N GLU A 77 8.07 -5.59 15.37
CA GLU A 77 8.85 -6.59 16.11
C GLU A 77 9.61 -7.45 15.10
N HIS A 78 10.91 -7.57 15.32
CA HIS A 78 11.79 -8.36 14.47
C HIS A 78 11.48 -9.88 14.57
N GLY A 79 11.64 -10.60 13.47
CA GLY A 79 11.49 -12.05 13.37
C GLY A 79 10.05 -12.56 13.15
N ASN A 80 9.04 -11.69 13.22
CA ASN A 80 7.65 -12.09 13.02
C ASN A 80 7.34 -12.36 11.52
N LYS A 81 6.43 -13.30 11.24
CA LYS A 81 5.86 -13.54 9.89
C LYS A 81 5.37 -12.24 9.23
N LYS A 82 4.79 -11.31 9.99
CA LYS A 82 4.35 -10.01 9.48
C LYS A 82 5.51 -9.20 8.91
N GLU A 83 6.65 -9.15 9.60
CA GLU A 83 7.83 -8.43 9.12
C GLU A 83 8.30 -8.97 7.76
N LYS A 84 8.38 -10.30 7.62
CA LYS A 84 8.78 -10.95 6.36
C LYS A 84 7.88 -10.57 5.18
N MET A 85 6.57 -10.45 5.42
CA MET A 85 5.59 -10.05 4.40
C MET A 85 5.72 -8.56 4.04
N ILE A 86 6.05 -7.71 5.01
CA ILE A 86 6.10 -6.25 4.84
C ILE A 86 7.42 -5.81 4.20
N ARG A 87 8.51 -6.55 4.43
CA ARG A 87 9.87 -6.21 3.99
C ARG A 87 9.96 -5.80 2.51
N PRO A 88 9.41 -6.54 1.52
CA PRO A 88 9.51 -6.14 0.11
C PRO A 88 8.85 -4.80 -0.19
N VAL A 89 7.69 -4.53 0.43
CA VAL A 89 6.99 -3.25 0.28
C VAL A 89 7.83 -2.14 0.89
N ARG A 90 8.33 -2.35 2.11
CA ARG A 90 9.16 -1.37 2.81
C ARG A 90 10.45 -1.03 2.07
N GLU A 91 11.19 -2.03 1.60
CA GLU A 91 12.41 -1.84 0.80
C GLU A 91 12.12 -1.00 -0.46
N MET A 92 10.96 -1.19 -1.08
CA MET A 92 10.49 -0.37 -2.20
C MET A 92 10.18 1.07 -1.75
N LEU A 93 9.47 1.26 -0.63
CA LEU A 93 9.16 2.60 -0.09
C LEU A 93 10.42 3.39 0.28
N GLU A 94 11.41 2.73 0.88
CA GLU A 94 12.68 3.31 1.31
C GLU A 94 13.59 3.73 0.14
N LYS A 95 13.33 3.27 -1.09
CA LYS A 95 14.05 3.75 -2.29
C LYS A 95 13.96 5.27 -2.42
N ARG A 96 12.90 5.91 -1.91
CA ARG A 96 12.74 7.37 -1.87
C ARG A 96 13.87 8.08 -1.11
N ARG A 97 14.48 7.42 -0.12
CA ARG A 97 15.59 7.98 0.67
C ARG A 97 16.93 8.01 -0.08
N ARG A 98 17.03 7.37 -1.26
CA ARG A 98 18.25 7.34 -2.09
C ARG A 98 18.56 8.67 -2.80
N GLY A 99 17.75 9.71 -2.59
CA GLY A 99 17.95 11.04 -3.16
C GLY A 99 18.03 11.01 -4.69
N ALA A 100 19.14 11.48 -5.26
CA ALA A 100 19.37 11.49 -6.71
C ALA A 100 19.21 10.11 -7.35
N GLY A 101 19.64 9.04 -6.67
CA GLY A 101 19.51 7.66 -7.16
C GLY A 101 18.06 7.19 -7.31
N PHE A 102 17.12 7.78 -6.58
CA PHE A 102 15.70 7.49 -6.76
C PHE A 102 15.15 8.10 -8.05
N ARG A 103 15.53 9.36 -8.35
CA ARG A 103 15.05 10.12 -9.52
C ARG A 103 15.40 9.45 -10.86
N TYR A 104 16.52 8.74 -10.90
CA TYR A 104 16.97 8.00 -12.09
C TYR A 104 16.60 6.51 -12.07
N SER A 105 15.82 6.05 -11.08
CA SER A 105 15.37 4.66 -11.01
C SER A 105 14.03 4.46 -11.73
N GLY A 106 13.75 3.22 -12.14
CA GLY A 106 12.44 2.83 -12.67
C GLY A 106 11.27 2.94 -11.67
N HIS A 107 11.55 3.28 -10.40
CA HIS A 107 10.54 3.52 -9.38
C HIS A 107 10.23 5.00 -9.18
N TYR A 108 10.92 5.90 -9.89
CA TYR A 108 10.63 7.32 -9.82
C TYR A 108 9.20 7.58 -10.32
N ARG A 109 8.38 8.22 -9.47
CA ARG A 109 6.94 8.47 -9.72
C ARG A 109 6.07 7.21 -9.90
N SER A 110 6.58 6.01 -9.58
CA SER A 110 5.76 4.79 -9.66
C SER A 110 4.77 4.65 -8.49
N PHE A 111 4.92 5.46 -7.45
CA PHE A 111 4.02 5.53 -6.30
C PHE A 111 4.13 6.89 -5.60
N SER A 112 3.09 7.25 -4.87
CA SER A 112 3.07 8.39 -3.95
C SER A 112 2.39 7.98 -2.66
N LEU A 113 2.86 8.49 -1.52
CA LEU A 113 2.26 8.22 -0.22
C LEU A 113 1.98 9.55 0.47
N SER A 114 0.74 9.74 0.91
CA SER A 114 0.34 10.95 1.59
C SER A 114 -0.71 10.63 2.64
N PHE A 115 -0.64 11.30 3.78
CA PHE A 115 -1.72 11.39 4.73
C PHE A 115 -2.75 12.37 4.15
N ALA A 116 -4.01 11.96 4.11
CA ALA A 116 -5.09 12.77 3.56
C ALA A 116 -6.08 13.12 4.69
N ALA A 117 -6.37 14.40 4.85
CA ALA A 117 -7.33 14.91 5.82
C ALA A 117 -8.21 15.99 5.19
N ILE A 118 -9.41 16.18 5.74
CA ILE A 118 -10.28 17.29 5.38
C ILE A 118 -10.05 18.42 6.37
N GLU A 119 -9.51 19.53 5.89
CA GLU A 119 -9.33 20.76 6.67
C GLU A 119 -10.12 21.88 6.00
N MET A 120 -10.99 22.55 6.77
CA MET A 120 -11.84 23.63 6.26
C MET A 120 -12.65 23.24 5.00
N GLY A 121 -13.11 22.00 4.95
CA GLY A 121 -13.91 21.47 3.81
C GLY A 121 -13.09 21.13 2.56
N GLN A 122 -11.76 21.19 2.61
CA GLN A 122 -10.89 20.85 1.50
C GLN A 122 -9.94 19.70 1.87
N TRP A 123 -9.64 18.85 0.88
CA TRP A 123 -8.62 17.82 1.04
C TRP A 123 -7.23 18.44 1.15
N LYS A 124 -6.51 18.06 2.20
CA LYS A 124 -5.09 18.34 2.42
C LYS A 124 -4.32 17.04 2.36
N PHE A 125 -3.16 17.08 1.72
CA PHE A 125 -2.27 15.95 1.54
C PHE A 125 -0.90 16.29 2.11
N GLU A 126 -0.45 15.53 3.09
CA GLU A 126 0.88 15.64 3.68
C GLU A 126 1.72 14.42 3.29
N GLN A 127 2.96 14.61 2.86
CA GLN A 127 3.82 13.49 2.49
C GLN A 127 4.20 12.66 3.72
N VAL A 128 4.12 11.33 3.59
CA VAL A 128 4.47 10.39 4.67
C VAL A 128 5.74 9.63 4.30
N ASP A 129 6.68 9.60 5.25
CA ASP A 129 7.88 8.78 5.18
C ASP A 129 7.73 7.47 5.96
N THR A 130 8.58 6.48 5.68
CA THR A 130 8.64 5.24 6.46
C THR A 130 9.26 5.50 7.84
N LYS A 131 8.86 4.74 8.87
CA LYS A 131 9.56 4.73 10.16
C LYS A 131 10.93 4.09 10.02
N GLU A 132 11.93 4.52 10.78
CA GLU A 132 13.23 3.84 10.84
C GLU A 132 13.13 2.52 11.61
N ILE A 133 13.80 1.47 11.11
CA ILE A 133 13.93 0.17 11.77
C ILE A 133 15.38 -0.24 11.64
N ILE A 134 15.96 -0.69 12.75
CA ILE A 134 17.28 -1.31 12.76
C ILE A 134 17.07 -2.80 12.51
N TYR A 135 17.49 -3.28 11.33
CA TYR A 135 17.54 -4.71 11.06
C TYR A 135 18.78 -5.30 11.73
N GLU A 136 18.60 -6.38 12.49
CA GLU A 136 19.71 -7.30 12.78
C GLU A 136 19.94 -8.15 11.52
N ASP A 137 20.50 -7.53 10.48
CA ASP A 137 20.97 -8.30 9.34
C ASP A 137 22.17 -9.13 9.81
N ASN A 138 21.98 -10.44 9.92
CA ASN A 138 23.07 -11.43 10.03
C ASN A 138 23.95 -11.51 8.76
N GLN A 139 23.90 -10.48 7.88
CA GLN A 139 24.86 -10.36 6.79
C GLN A 139 26.20 -9.94 7.37
N LEU A 140 27.17 -10.86 7.30
CA LEU A 140 28.60 -10.55 7.49
C LEU A 140 28.95 -9.33 6.65
N LYS A 141 29.28 -8.22 7.32
CA LYS A 141 29.84 -7.07 6.63
C LYS A 141 31.22 -7.48 6.14
N LEU A 142 31.53 -7.21 4.87
CA LEU A 142 32.81 -7.56 4.24
C LEU A 142 34.03 -7.01 5.03
N PHE A 143 33.81 -5.99 5.86
CA PHE A 143 34.84 -5.35 6.69
C PHE A 143 35.10 -6.04 8.03
N ASP A 144 34.26 -6.98 8.46
CA ASP A 144 34.45 -7.73 9.71
C ASP A 144 35.45 -8.90 9.56
N LEU A 145 36.04 -9.08 8.36
CA LEU A 145 37.01 -10.15 8.06
C LEU A 145 38.47 -9.78 8.31
N ASN A 146 38.78 -8.54 8.73
CA ASN A 146 40.17 -8.05 8.85
C ASN A 146 40.71 -7.88 10.27
N GLU A 147 39.99 -8.28 11.33
CA GLU A 147 40.54 -8.23 12.70
C GLU A 147 41.25 -9.51 13.15
N GLY A 148 41.41 -10.51 12.27
CA GLY A 148 41.94 -11.83 12.61
C GLY A 148 43.32 -12.22 12.07
N ALA A 149 44.02 -11.36 11.34
CA ALA A 149 45.35 -11.67 10.80
C ALA A 149 46.43 -10.82 11.48
N LYS A 150 46.96 -11.33 12.59
CA LYS A 150 48.28 -10.96 13.13
C LYS A 150 49.23 -12.14 12.97
#